data_AF-A0A428TNL5-F1
#
_entry.id   AF-A0A428TNL5-F1
#
_cell.length_a   1.000
_cell.length_b   1.000
_cell.length_c   1.000
_cell.angle_alpha   90.00
_cell.angle_beta   90.00
_cell.angle_gamma   90.00
#
_symmetry.space_group_name_H-M   'P 1'
#
loop_
_entity.id
_entity.type
_entity.pdbx_description
1 polymer ?
#
loop_
_entity_poly.entity_id
_entity_poly.type
_entity_poly.pdbx_seq_one_letter_code
_entity_poly.pdbx_strand_id
1 'polypeptide(L)'
;MLIISGGYDHRVSENVQYHAELETLATSLSLQHLTAKTLITALSAPADIPVLFLLSIPSSLKNALLRSARVLLYTPANEHFGIVPLEAMLSKTPVLAANSGGPVETVVDGETGWLRSPEDVDAWAEVVREVLSMGDDEVEVMGEKGAVRVKELFGREQMAQRLDDIVGDIVSKKQPAPPTGAVNIVGAFFVCSLAFAVAGVLSVLSK
;
A
#
# COMPACT_ATOMS: atom_id res chain seq x y z
N MET A 1 12.09 10.38 21.35
CA MET A 1 11.33 11.35 20.53
C MET A 1 10.50 10.59 19.49
N LEU A 2 9.22 10.91 19.38
CA LEU A 2 8.29 10.43 18.37
C LEU A 2 8.10 11.54 17.32
N ILE A 3 8.32 11.21 16.05
CA ILE A 3 8.10 12.15 14.94
C ILE A 3 6.88 11.66 14.16
N ILE A 4 5.87 12.51 14.05
CA ILE A 4 4.67 12.25 13.26
C ILE A 4 4.74 13.13 12.03
N SER A 5 4.86 12.51 10.85
CA SER A 5 4.98 13.20 9.57
C SER A 5 3.94 12.66 8.60
N GLY A 6 3.28 13.56 7.88
CA GLY A 6 2.26 13.21 6.90
C GLY A 6 1.97 14.34 5.92
N GLY A 7 1.24 14.01 4.86
CA GLY A 7 0.69 15.03 3.97
C GLY A 7 -0.28 15.91 4.72
N TYR A 8 -0.11 17.22 4.61
CA TYR A 8 -0.99 18.21 5.21
C TYR A 8 -1.36 19.27 4.19
N ASP A 9 -2.67 19.47 4.02
CA ASP A 9 -3.24 20.54 3.23
C ASP A 9 -4.31 21.24 4.06
N HIS A 10 -4.11 22.54 4.32
CA HIS A 10 -5.02 23.37 5.13
C HIS A 10 -6.43 23.51 4.51
N ARG A 11 -6.59 23.15 3.23
CA ARG A 11 -7.87 23.18 2.52
C ARG A 11 -8.68 21.90 2.72
N VAL A 12 -8.05 20.85 3.24
CA VAL A 12 -8.69 19.56 3.52
C VAL A 12 -9.03 19.52 5.01
N SER A 13 -10.32 19.55 5.32
CA SER A 13 -10.85 19.60 6.69
C SER A 13 -10.28 18.49 7.58
N GLU A 14 -10.19 17.30 7.03
CA GLU A 14 -9.75 16.09 7.71
C GLU A 14 -8.29 16.22 8.18
N ASN A 15 -7.40 16.79 7.35
CA ASN A 15 -6.01 17.02 7.74
C ASN A 15 -5.90 18.00 8.91
N VAL A 16 -6.69 19.08 8.88
CA VAL A 16 -6.70 20.10 9.94
C VAL A 16 -7.26 19.52 11.24
N GLN A 17 -8.35 18.77 11.15
CA GLN A 17 -9.02 18.15 12.29
C GLN A 17 -8.14 17.09 12.95
N TYR A 18 -7.62 16.13 12.19
CA TYR A 18 -6.77 15.07 12.75
C TYR A 18 -5.48 15.62 13.38
N HIS A 19 -4.87 16.65 12.77
CA HIS A 19 -3.71 17.31 13.39
C HIS A 19 -4.07 17.94 14.74
N ALA A 20 -5.19 18.67 14.83
CA ALA A 20 -5.65 19.28 16.08
C ALA A 20 -6.04 18.23 17.15
N GLU A 21 -6.64 17.12 16.74
CA GLU A 21 -6.94 15.99 17.62
C GLU A 21 -5.67 15.37 18.20
N LEU A 22 -4.62 15.19 17.38
CA LEU A 22 -3.34 14.67 17.83
C LEU A 22 -2.62 15.64 18.80
N GLU A 23 -2.65 16.95 18.55
CA GLU A 23 -2.12 17.96 19.48
C GLU A 23 -2.89 17.94 20.82
N THR A 24 -4.21 17.81 20.75
CA THR A 24 -5.07 17.70 21.94
C THR A 24 -4.76 16.43 22.72
N LEU A 25 -4.59 15.30 22.04
CA LEU A 25 -4.24 14.02 22.65
C LEU A 25 -2.86 14.09 23.33
N ALA A 26 -1.83 14.61 22.66
CA ALA A 26 -0.50 14.80 23.25
C ALA A 26 -0.56 15.66 24.51
N THR A 27 -1.32 16.75 24.47
CA THR A 27 -1.55 17.63 25.63
C THR A 27 -2.26 16.90 26.77
N SER A 28 -3.29 16.09 26.47
CA SER A 28 -4.02 15.32 27.48
C SER A 28 -3.14 14.27 28.18
N LEU A 29 -2.12 13.76 27.47
CA LEU A 29 -1.11 12.84 28.01
C LEU A 29 0.05 13.57 28.71
N SER A 30 -0.04 14.89 28.87
CA SER A 30 1.03 15.73 29.45
C SER A 30 2.36 15.64 28.69
N LEU A 31 2.32 15.33 27.40
CA LEU A 31 3.49 15.28 26.53
C LEU A 31 3.73 16.66 25.93
N GLN A 32 4.95 17.16 26.07
CA GLN A 32 5.38 18.33 25.31
C GLN A 32 5.43 17.99 23.82
N HIS A 33 4.91 18.90 23.01
CA HIS A 33 4.85 18.72 21.56
C HIS A 33 5.06 20.04 20.82
N LEU A 34 5.49 19.93 19.57
CA LEU A 34 5.68 21.06 18.66
C LEU A 34 5.20 20.68 17.28
N THR A 35 4.52 21.63 16.63
CA THR A 35 4.15 21.52 15.22
C THR A 35 5.05 22.40 14.37
N ALA A 36 5.80 21.77 13.46
CA ALA A 36 6.60 22.44 12.46
C ALA A 36 5.90 22.43 11.09
N LYS A 37 5.66 23.63 10.56
CA LYS A 37 4.99 23.86 9.25
C LYS A 37 5.96 24.01 8.09
N THR A 38 7.23 24.25 8.41
CA THR A 38 8.31 24.47 7.44
C THR A 38 9.57 23.72 7.87
N LEU A 39 10.48 23.48 6.92
CA LEU A 39 11.80 22.93 7.22
C LEU A 39 12.55 23.73 8.28
N ILE A 40 12.49 25.07 8.23
CA ILE A 40 13.18 25.94 9.17
C ILE A 40 12.65 25.72 10.59
N THR A 41 11.33 25.70 10.75
CA THR A 41 10.71 25.43 12.06
C THR A 41 10.99 24.02 12.58
N ALA A 42 11.18 23.05 11.68
CA ALA A 42 11.53 21.68 12.05
C ALA A 42 12.98 21.59 12.55
N LEU A 43 13.91 22.26 11.88
CA LEU A 43 15.34 22.29 12.27
C LEU A 43 15.60 23.09 13.55
N SER A 44 14.69 24.01 13.89
CA SER A 44 14.75 24.79 15.14
C SER A 44 14.03 24.10 16.32
N ALA A 45 13.49 22.90 16.13
CA ALA A 45 12.81 22.17 17.20
C ALA A 45 13.79 21.84 18.36
N PRO A 46 13.38 21.98 19.62
CA PRO A 46 14.20 21.57 20.76
C PRO A 46 14.55 20.08 20.69
N ALA A 47 15.79 19.72 21.05
CA ALA A 47 16.28 18.34 20.97
C ALA A 47 15.61 17.39 21.99
N ASP A 48 15.08 17.94 23.08
CA ASP A 48 14.43 17.22 24.18
C ASP A 48 12.93 17.05 24.00
N ILE A 49 12.35 17.52 22.88
CA ILE A 49 10.91 17.44 22.69
C ILE A 49 10.44 15.99 22.48
N PRO A 50 9.47 15.49 23.26
CA PRO A 50 9.00 14.12 23.13
C PRO A 50 8.25 13.85 21.83
N VAL A 51 7.43 14.79 21.34
CA VAL A 51 6.58 14.63 20.15
C VAL A 51 6.79 15.80 19.19
N LEU A 52 7.09 15.50 17.92
CA LEU A 52 7.25 16.50 16.86
C LEU A 52 6.30 16.19 15.70
N PHE A 53 5.38 17.11 15.42
CA PHE A 53 4.50 17.04 14.25
C PHE A 53 5.14 17.80 13.08
N LEU A 54 5.40 17.10 11.98
CA LEU A 54 5.97 17.66 10.77
C LEU A 54 4.92 17.66 9.65
N LEU A 55 4.42 18.86 9.31
CA LEU A 55 3.37 19.01 8.31
C LEU A 55 4.01 19.15 6.91
N SER A 56 3.77 18.17 6.04
CA SER A 56 4.24 18.18 4.64
C SER A 56 5.76 18.41 4.50
N ILE A 57 6.55 17.35 4.68
CA ILE A 57 8.01 17.43 4.53
C ILE A 57 8.49 17.08 3.11
N PRO A 58 9.60 17.68 2.65
CA PRO A 58 10.27 17.25 1.42
C PRO A 58 10.77 15.81 1.51
N SER A 59 10.83 15.12 0.37
CA SER A 59 11.28 13.73 0.29
C SER A 59 12.69 13.51 0.83
N SER A 60 13.58 14.50 0.71
CA SER A 60 14.94 14.43 1.29
C SER A 60 14.92 14.34 2.81
N LEU A 61 14.08 15.15 3.48
CA LEU A 61 13.92 15.09 4.93
C LEU A 61 13.23 13.78 5.34
N LYS A 62 12.18 13.36 4.62
CA LYS A 62 11.54 12.06 4.87
C LYS A 62 12.55 10.92 4.83
N ASN A 63 13.38 10.87 3.79
CA ASN A 63 14.38 9.82 3.62
C ASN A 63 15.45 9.87 4.72
N ALA A 64 15.85 11.07 5.16
CA ALA A 64 16.77 11.21 6.29
C ALA A 64 16.15 10.69 7.59
N LEU A 65 14.89 11.05 7.86
CA LEU A 65 14.15 10.60 9.04
C LEU A 65 13.96 9.08 9.06
N LEU A 66 13.60 8.48 7.93
CA LEU A 66 13.48 7.02 7.83
C LEU A 66 14.81 6.35 8.18
N ARG A 67 15.91 6.75 7.52
CA ARG A 67 17.25 6.17 7.77
C ARG A 67 17.75 6.34 9.20
N SER A 68 17.33 7.40 9.90
CA SER A 68 17.71 7.64 11.29
C SER A 68 16.72 7.07 12.30
N ALA A 69 15.54 6.65 11.85
CA ALA A 69 14.51 6.10 12.73
C ALA A 69 14.90 4.68 13.15
N ARG A 70 14.61 4.34 14.41
CA ARG A 70 14.81 2.99 14.93
C ARG A 70 13.72 2.03 14.44
N VAL A 71 12.50 2.54 14.29
CA VAL A 71 11.35 1.81 13.75
C VAL A 71 10.37 2.81 13.14
N LEU A 72 9.74 2.45 12.02
CA LEU A 72 8.59 3.15 11.47
C LEU A 72 7.30 2.58 12.09
N LEU A 73 6.43 3.46 12.58
CA LEU A 73 5.05 3.10 12.95
C LEU A 73 4.10 3.45 11.80
N TYR A 74 3.44 2.45 11.22
CA TYR A 74 2.53 2.62 10.10
C TYR A 74 1.11 2.14 10.47
N THR A 75 0.33 3.07 11.02
CA THR A 75 -1.01 2.82 11.58
C THR A 75 -2.20 2.78 10.61
N PRO A 76 -2.15 3.20 9.34
CA PRO A 76 -3.31 3.14 8.45
C PRO A 76 -3.86 1.71 8.27
N ALA A 77 -5.14 1.53 8.59
CA ALA A 77 -5.87 0.29 8.35
C ALA A 77 -6.37 0.21 6.91
N ASN A 78 -6.38 -1.00 6.33
CA ASN A 78 -6.86 -1.29 4.97
C ASN A 78 -6.22 -0.42 3.87
N GLU A 79 -5.00 0.07 4.09
CA GLU A 79 -4.31 0.81 3.04
C GLU A 79 -3.74 -0.14 2.00
N HIS A 80 -4.04 0.11 0.74
CA HIS A 80 -3.86 -0.82 -0.37
C HIS A 80 -2.41 -0.94 -0.82
N PHE A 81 -1.67 0.17 -0.89
CA PHE A 81 -0.38 0.17 -1.57
C PHE A 81 0.80 -0.07 -0.63
N GLY A 82 0.68 0.30 0.65
CA GLY A 82 1.74 0.06 1.64
C GLY A 82 3.11 0.64 1.24
N ILE A 83 3.14 1.76 0.50
CA ILE A 83 4.38 2.32 -0.06
C ILE A 83 5.34 2.76 1.04
N VAL A 84 4.82 3.38 2.10
CA VAL A 84 5.66 3.92 3.20
C VAL A 84 6.42 2.80 3.94
N PRO A 85 5.80 1.65 4.28
CA PRO A 85 6.53 0.45 4.70
C PRO A 85 7.69 0.06 3.78
N LEU A 86 7.48 0.03 2.46
CA LEU A 86 8.54 -0.30 1.49
C LEU A 86 9.68 0.73 1.51
N GLU A 87 9.35 2.01 1.62
CA GLU A 87 10.35 3.09 1.72
C GLU A 87 11.20 3.00 2.99
N ALA A 88 10.58 2.63 4.12
CA ALA A 88 11.27 2.38 5.38
C ALA A 88 12.18 1.16 5.28
N MET A 89 11.67 0.03 4.77
CA MET A 89 12.46 -1.18 4.57
C MET A 89 13.66 -0.93 3.63
N LEU A 90 13.48 -0.17 2.53
CA LEU A 90 14.59 0.23 1.66
C LEU A 90 15.62 1.13 2.36
N SER A 91 15.17 1.89 3.36
CA SER A 91 16.03 2.70 4.23
C SER A 91 16.68 1.90 5.35
N LYS A 92 16.49 0.57 5.38
CA LYS A 92 16.93 -0.37 6.42
C LYS A 92 16.31 -0.09 7.79
N THR A 93 15.09 0.41 7.78
CA THR A 93 14.32 0.72 9.00
C THR A 93 13.25 -0.35 9.18
N PRO A 94 13.25 -1.09 10.30
CA PRO A 94 12.16 -1.99 10.64
C PRO A 94 10.81 -1.28 10.68
N VAL A 95 9.74 -2.02 10.38
CA VAL A 95 8.38 -1.47 10.31
C VAL A 95 7.49 -2.19 11.30
N LEU A 96 6.78 -1.46 12.16
CA LEU A 96 5.60 -1.94 12.85
C LEU A 96 4.37 -1.37 12.14
N ALA A 97 3.55 -2.23 11.56
CA ALA A 97 2.40 -1.82 10.74
C ALA A 97 1.09 -2.49 11.16
N ALA A 98 -0.02 -1.88 10.75
CA ALA A 98 -1.35 -2.47 10.87
C ALA A 98 -1.42 -3.81 10.10
N ASN A 99 -1.96 -4.85 10.74
CA ASN A 99 -2.17 -6.18 10.16
C ASN A 99 -3.39 -6.21 9.23
N SER A 100 -3.42 -5.33 8.23
CA SER A 100 -4.48 -5.22 7.24
C SER A 100 -3.94 -4.54 5.97
N GLY A 101 -4.56 -4.80 4.82
CA GLY A 101 -4.17 -4.19 3.55
C GLY A 101 -2.76 -4.57 3.07
N GLY A 102 -2.14 -3.67 2.31
CA GLY A 102 -0.81 -3.81 1.70
C GLY A 102 0.35 -4.11 2.67
N PRO A 103 0.37 -3.61 3.93
CA PRO A 103 1.38 -4.03 4.91
C PRO A 103 1.49 -5.56 5.10
N VAL A 104 0.40 -6.31 4.99
CA VAL A 104 0.39 -7.77 5.14
C VAL A 104 1.14 -8.48 4.01
N GLU A 105 1.20 -7.86 2.83
CA GLU A 105 1.97 -8.39 1.70
C GLU A 105 3.46 -8.05 1.80
N THR A 106 3.76 -6.87 2.33
CA THR A 106 5.11 -6.29 2.32
C THR A 106 5.95 -6.70 3.53
N VAL A 107 5.38 -6.68 4.75
CA VAL A 107 6.07 -6.95 6.01
C VAL A 107 5.93 -8.43 6.40
N VAL A 108 7.05 -9.07 6.78
CA VAL A 108 7.06 -10.40 7.39
C VAL A 108 7.23 -10.25 8.89
N ASP A 109 6.21 -10.62 9.65
CA ASP A 109 6.18 -10.50 11.11
C ASP A 109 7.34 -11.26 11.76
N GLY A 110 8.07 -10.58 12.65
CA GLY A 110 9.27 -11.08 13.33
C GLY A 110 10.54 -11.14 12.47
N GLU A 111 10.46 -10.92 11.15
CA GLU A 111 11.62 -11.03 10.25
C GLU A 111 12.06 -9.71 9.63
N THR A 112 11.10 -8.92 9.12
CA THR A 112 11.37 -7.60 8.51
C THR A 112 10.66 -6.46 9.24
N GLY A 113 9.97 -6.79 10.32
CA GLY A 113 9.11 -5.89 11.07
C GLY A 113 8.05 -6.67 11.84
N TRP A 114 6.97 -5.99 12.21
CA TRP A 114 5.87 -6.54 12.98
C TRP A 114 4.52 -6.12 12.40
N LEU A 115 3.53 -7.00 12.54
CA LEU A 115 2.15 -6.76 12.15
C LEU A 115 1.24 -6.91 13.37
N ARG A 116 0.49 -5.85 13.72
CA ARG A 116 -0.45 -5.87 14.84
C ARG A 116 -1.80 -5.31 14.42
N SER A 117 -2.88 -5.73 15.07
CA SER A 117 -4.19 -5.10 14.85
C SER A 117 -4.10 -3.61 15.22
N PRO A 118 -4.62 -2.69 14.39
CA PRO A 118 -4.58 -1.26 14.69
C PRO A 118 -5.40 -0.88 15.93
N GLU A 119 -6.32 -1.73 16.36
CA GLU A 119 -7.13 -1.56 17.57
C GLU A 119 -6.41 -2.01 18.85
N ASP A 120 -5.35 -2.81 18.74
CA ASP A 120 -4.64 -3.41 19.88
C ASP A 120 -3.46 -2.54 20.34
N VAL A 121 -3.77 -1.44 21.04
CA VAL A 121 -2.77 -0.48 21.52
C VAL A 121 -1.68 -1.13 22.39
N ASP A 122 -2.05 -2.12 23.21
CA ASP A 122 -1.12 -2.81 24.11
C ASP A 122 -0.08 -3.61 23.31
N ALA A 123 -0.51 -4.35 22.27
CA ALA A 123 0.41 -5.09 21.42
C ALA A 123 1.35 -4.18 20.61
N TRP A 124 0.89 -2.99 20.19
CA TRP A 124 1.78 -1.99 19.59
C TRP A 124 2.81 -1.48 20.60
N ALA A 125 2.38 -1.18 21.82
CA ALA A 125 3.27 -0.71 22.88
C ALA A 125 4.31 -1.76 23.28
N GLU A 126 3.95 -3.05 23.26
CA GLU A 126 4.88 -4.16 23.47
C GLU A 126 6.00 -4.19 22.45
N VAL A 127 5.67 -4.09 21.16
CA VAL A 127 6.67 -4.06 20.09
C VAL A 127 7.55 -2.82 20.19
N VAL A 128 6.99 -1.65 20.50
CA VAL A 128 7.81 -0.44 20.71
C VAL A 128 8.79 -0.63 21.87
N ARG A 129 8.34 -1.25 22.98
CA ARG A 129 9.22 -1.58 24.11
C ARG A 129 10.31 -2.59 23.72
N GLU A 130 9.95 -3.61 22.95
CA GLU A 130 10.88 -4.61 22.40
C GLU A 130 11.98 -3.91 21.58
N VAL A 131 11.60 -3.12 20.57
CA VAL A 131 12.53 -2.38 19.70
C VAL A 131 13.46 -1.46 20.49
N LEU A 132 12.95 -0.78 21.51
CA LEU A 132 13.76 0.10 22.37
C LEU A 132 14.74 -0.66 23.25
N SER A 133 14.51 -1.96 23.49
CA SER A 133 15.40 -2.84 24.26
C SER A 133 16.39 -3.64 23.41
N MET A 134 16.15 -3.79 22.11
CA MET A 134 17.05 -4.48 21.18
C MET A 134 18.41 -3.79 21.09
N GLY A 135 19.46 -4.53 20.75
CA GLY A 135 20.76 -3.97 20.34
C GLY A 135 20.69 -3.33 18.95
N ASP A 136 21.62 -2.42 18.64
CA ASP A 136 21.69 -1.78 17.32
C ASP A 136 21.91 -2.81 16.20
N ASP A 137 22.74 -3.84 16.44
CA ASP A 137 22.99 -4.92 15.49
C ASP A 137 21.71 -5.70 15.15
N GLU A 138 20.83 -5.94 16.13
CA GLU A 138 19.58 -6.68 15.92
C GLU A 138 18.60 -5.90 15.04
N VAL A 139 18.50 -4.59 15.29
CA VAL A 139 17.69 -3.66 14.50
C VAL A 139 18.24 -3.54 13.08
N GLU A 140 19.57 -3.45 12.93
CA GLU A 140 20.23 -3.38 11.62
C GLU A 140 19.99 -4.67 10.82
N VAL A 141 20.13 -5.84 11.43
CA VAL A 141 19.86 -7.13 10.77
C VAL A 141 18.43 -7.21 10.27
N MET A 142 17.44 -6.80 11.07
CA MET A 142 16.04 -6.78 10.64
C MET A 142 15.81 -5.78 9.50
N GLY A 143 16.43 -4.60 9.58
CA GLY A 143 16.41 -3.59 8.54
C GLY A 143 16.99 -4.08 7.20
N GLU A 144 18.11 -4.79 7.24
CA GLU A 144 18.74 -5.39 6.06
C GLU A 144 17.87 -6.46 5.41
N LYS A 145 17.24 -7.34 6.21
CA LYS A 145 16.26 -8.32 5.70
C LYS A 145 15.11 -7.61 4.99
N GLY A 146 14.61 -6.52 5.56
CA GLY A 146 13.61 -5.66 4.93
C GLY A 146 14.10 -5.12 3.58
N ALA A 147 15.28 -4.52 3.53
CA ALA A 147 15.84 -3.95 2.31
C ALA A 147 16.05 -5.00 1.20
N VAL A 148 16.54 -6.18 1.53
CA VAL A 148 16.71 -7.31 0.60
C VAL A 148 15.34 -7.73 0.05
N ARG A 149 14.36 -7.95 0.92
CA ARG A 149 13.00 -8.33 0.52
C ARG A 149 12.38 -7.35 -0.47
N VAL A 150 12.52 -6.04 -0.22
CA VAL A 150 11.97 -5.03 -1.14
C VAL A 150 12.63 -5.13 -2.52
N LYS A 151 13.96 -5.25 -2.57
CA LYS A 151 14.70 -5.39 -3.83
C LYS A 151 14.33 -6.65 -4.60
N GLU A 152 14.07 -7.76 -3.90
CA GLU A 152 13.77 -9.05 -4.53
C GLU A 152 12.32 -9.20 -5.01
N LEU A 153 11.37 -8.54 -4.35
CA LEU A 153 9.93 -8.79 -4.61
C LEU A 153 9.18 -7.57 -5.14
N PHE A 154 9.66 -6.37 -4.85
CA PHE A 154 8.95 -5.11 -5.10
C PHE A 154 9.82 -4.09 -5.87
N GLY A 155 11.00 -4.52 -6.33
CA GLY A 155 11.86 -3.74 -7.23
C GLY A 155 11.18 -3.51 -8.59
N ARG A 156 11.57 -2.43 -9.27
CA ARG A 156 10.97 -2.05 -10.56
C ARG A 156 11.20 -3.13 -11.61
N GLU A 157 12.40 -3.70 -11.62
CA GLU A 157 12.84 -4.73 -12.54
C GLU A 157 12.01 -6.01 -12.33
N GLN A 158 11.78 -6.41 -11.08
CA GLN A 158 10.99 -7.61 -10.75
C GLN A 158 9.51 -7.41 -11.04
N MET A 159 8.98 -6.21 -10.79
CA MET A 159 7.61 -5.86 -11.15
C MET A 159 7.40 -5.88 -12.68
N ALA A 160 8.35 -5.31 -13.43
CA ALA A 160 8.33 -5.33 -14.89
C ALA A 160 8.40 -6.76 -15.43
N GLN A 161 9.32 -7.58 -14.90
CA GLN A 161 9.44 -8.98 -15.31
C GLN A 161 8.16 -9.78 -15.04
N ARG A 162 7.57 -9.65 -13.85
CA ARG A 162 6.29 -10.32 -13.54
C ARG A 162 5.16 -9.87 -14.45
N LEU A 163 5.10 -8.58 -14.77
CA LEU A 163 4.11 -8.06 -15.69
C LEU A 163 4.30 -8.65 -17.09
N ASP A 164 5.53 -8.68 -17.59
CA ASP A 164 5.87 -9.26 -18.89
C ASP A 164 5.52 -10.75 -18.95
N ASP A 165 5.82 -11.50 -17.88
CA ASP A 165 5.49 -12.93 -17.77
C ASP A 165 3.96 -13.14 -17.84
N ILE A 166 3.19 -12.36 -17.07
CA ILE A 166 1.71 -12.43 -17.08
C ILE A 166 1.15 -12.09 -18.46
N VAL A 167 1.67 -11.04 -19.11
CA VAL A 167 1.25 -10.67 -20.47
C VAL A 167 1.61 -11.77 -21.46
N GLY A 168 2.80 -12.35 -21.36
CA GLY A 168 3.25 -13.49 -22.16
C GLY A 168 2.34 -14.71 -21.99
N ASP A 169 1.92 -15.02 -20.77
CA ASP A 169 0.97 -16.09 -20.47
C ASP A 169 -0.42 -15.85 -21.07
N ILE A 170 -0.90 -14.61 -21.05
CA ILE A 170 -2.18 -14.23 -21.66
C ILE A 170 -2.12 -14.39 -23.18
N VAL A 171 -1.01 -13.96 -23.81
CA VAL A 171 -0.82 -14.04 -25.26
C VAL A 171 -0.63 -15.50 -25.72
N SER A 172 0.09 -16.31 -24.93
CA SER A 172 0.37 -17.71 -25.27
C SER A 172 -0.82 -18.64 -25.06
N LYS A 173 -1.74 -18.33 -24.14
CA LYS A 173 -3.02 -19.02 -24.00
C LYS A 173 -3.91 -18.70 -25.20
N LYS A 174 -3.87 -19.57 -26.23
CA LYS A 174 -4.90 -19.62 -27.28
C LYS A 174 -6.28 -19.57 -26.63
N GLN A 175 -7.06 -18.53 -26.90
CA GLN A 175 -8.49 -18.56 -26.62
C GLN A 175 -9.06 -19.83 -27.27
N PRO A 176 -9.83 -20.67 -26.55
CA PRO A 176 -10.54 -21.76 -27.20
C PRO A 176 -11.37 -21.15 -28.32
N ALA A 177 -11.18 -21.65 -29.54
CA ALA A 177 -11.92 -21.17 -30.70
C ALA A 177 -13.43 -21.20 -30.33
N PRO A 178 -14.19 -20.12 -30.63
CA PRO A 178 -15.62 -20.14 -30.39
C PRO A 178 -16.19 -21.39 -31.07
N PRO A 179 -17.14 -22.11 -30.43
CA PRO A 179 -17.63 -23.37 -30.95
C PRO A 179 -18.23 -23.14 -32.34
N THR A 180 -17.46 -23.48 -33.36
CA THR A 180 -17.77 -23.20 -34.77
C THR A 180 -19.04 -23.94 -35.21
N GLY A 181 -19.39 -25.02 -34.49
CA GLY A 181 -20.62 -25.78 -34.70
C GLY A 181 -21.91 -25.03 -34.38
N ALA A 182 -21.93 -24.16 -33.36
CA ALA A 182 -23.16 -23.45 -32.98
C ALA A 182 -23.54 -22.37 -34.00
N VAL A 183 -22.55 -21.68 -34.58
CA VAL A 183 -22.76 -20.64 -35.59
C VAL A 183 -23.28 -21.24 -36.91
N ASN A 184 -22.75 -22.40 -37.32
CA ASN A 184 -23.20 -23.09 -38.54
C ASN A 184 -24.61 -23.66 -38.41
N ILE A 185 -24.98 -24.18 -37.22
CA ILE A 185 -26.34 -24.71 -36.97
C ILE A 185 -27.37 -23.58 -36.97
N VAL A 186 -27.12 -22.48 -36.26
CA VAL A 186 -28.02 -21.33 -36.23
C VAL A 186 -28.16 -20.70 -37.62
N GLY A 187 -27.05 -20.56 -38.36
CA GLY A 187 -27.06 -20.08 -39.74
C GLY A 187 -27.86 -21.00 -40.69
N ALA A 188 -27.70 -22.32 -40.58
CA ALA A 188 -28.44 -23.28 -41.39
C ALA A 188 -29.95 -23.25 -41.10
N PHE A 189 -30.35 -23.14 -39.82
CA PHE A 189 -31.76 -22.99 -39.46
C PHE A 189 -32.36 -21.71 -40.02
N PHE A 190 -31.63 -20.59 -39.99
CA PHE A 190 -32.10 -19.30 -40.52
C PHE A 190 -32.29 -19.32 -42.04
N VAL A 191 -31.36 -19.95 -42.77
CA VAL A 191 -31.44 -20.11 -44.23
C VAL A 191 -32.59 -21.03 -44.61
N CYS A 192 -32.78 -22.15 -43.91
CA CYS A 192 -33.92 -23.04 -44.13
C CYS A 192 -35.26 -22.34 -43.85
N SER A 193 -35.39 -21.62 -42.73
CA SER A 193 -36.64 -20.91 -42.41
C SER A 193 -36.97 -19.81 -43.43
N LEU A 194 -35.96 -19.11 -43.94
CA LEU A 194 -36.15 -18.09 -44.97
C LEU A 194 -36.57 -18.72 -46.31
N ALA A 195 -35.97 -19.85 -46.69
CA ALA A 195 -36.36 -20.58 -47.91
C ALA A 195 -37.81 -21.08 -47.84
N PHE A 196 -38.24 -21.62 -46.69
CA PHE A 196 -39.64 -22.03 -46.48
C PHE A 196 -40.62 -20.85 -46.50
N ALA A 197 -40.25 -19.71 -45.91
CA ALA A 197 -41.10 -18.51 -45.94
C ALA A 197 -41.26 -17.96 -47.37
N VAL A 198 -40.19 -17.89 -48.15
CA VAL A 198 -40.23 -17.44 -49.55
C VAL A 198 -41.04 -18.41 -50.43
N ALA A 199 -40.86 -19.72 -50.26
CA ALA A 199 -41.64 -20.72 -50.98
C ALA A 199 -43.14 -20.66 -50.64
N GLY A 200 -43.47 -20.44 -49.35
CA GLY A 200 -44.84 -20.25 -48.90
C GLY A 200 -45.51 -19.01 -49.50
N VAL A 201 -44.80 -17.88 -49.56
CA VAL A 201 -45.30 -16.64 -50.16
C VAL A 201 -45.52 -16.78 -51.67
N LEU A 202 -44.58 -17.43 -52.39
CA LEU A 202 -44.73 -17.69 -53.83
C LEU A 202 -45.90 -18.63 -54.14
N SER A 203 -46.16 -19.62 -53.27
CA SER A 203 -47.30 -20.53 -53.38
C SER A 203 -48.67 -19.85 -53.17
N VAL A 204 -48.72 -18.76 -52.41
CA VAL A 204 -49.96 -18.00 -52.17
C VAL A 204 -50.23 -17.01 -53.29
N LEU A 205 -49.19 -16.49 -53.95
CA LEU A 205 -49.30 -15.57 -55.08
C LEU A 205 -49.61 -16.26 -56.43
N SER A 206 -49.52 -17.59 -56.51
CA SER A 206 -49.81 -18.36 -57.73
C SER A 206 -51.20 -19.00 -57.78
N LYS A 207 -52.11 -18.62 -56.86
CA LYS A 207 -53.53 -19.01 -56.85
C LYS A 207 -54.40 -17.77 -57.04
#